data_AF-A0A815FIF8-F1
#
_entry.id   AF-A0A815FIF8-F1
#
_cell.length_a   1.000
_cell.length_b   1.000
_cell.length_c   1.000
_cell.angle_alpha   90.00
_cell.angle_beta   90.00
_cell.angle_gamma   90.00
#
_symmetry.space_group_name_H-M   'P 1'
#
loop_
_entity.id
_entity.type
_entity.pdbx_description
1 polymer ?
#
loop_
_entity_poly.entity_id
_entity_poly.type
_entity_poly.pdbx_seq_one_letter_code
_entity_poly.pdbx_strand_id
1 'polypeptide(L)'
;MMYCIDASEPNNSNWLRFINCPNTLSQRNLVPLEYYEKVSKFQEQWQQSSILKQMIIRYYRFRQLKASHPTNLLLVPTLDIEIVWQTHLFRPEIYQADCIRLFRRIIDHKLLANDIEDFLKEQAFQDTCQFYEQRFGEQ
;
A
#
# COMPACT_ATOMS: atom_id res chain seq x y z
N MET A 1 21.61 8.21 13.51
CA MET A 1 22.00 8.63 12.15
C MET A 1 20.76 8.66 11.29
N MET A 2 20.32 9.85 10.89
CA MET A 2 19.21 10.04 9.96
C MET A 2 19.80 9.98 8.56
N TYR A 3 19.54 8.90 7.82
CA TYR A 3 20.00 8.80 6.44
C TYR A 3 19.00 9.52 5.54
N CYS A 4 19.45 10.58 4.89
CA CYS A 4 18.74 11.24 3.82
C CYS A 4 18.78 10.31 2.60
N ILE A 5 17.62 9.93 2.07
CA ILE A 5 17.55 9.19 0.80
C ILE A 5 17.62 10.23 -0.32
N ASP A 6 18.75 10.29 -1.01
CA ASP A 6 18.94 11.12 -2.20
C ASP A 6 18.26 10.43 -3.40
N ALA A 7 17.29 11.11 -4.00
CA ALA A 7 16.51 10.64 -5.15
C ALA A 7 16.89 11.38 -6.45
N SER A 8 18.10 11.93 -6.52
CA SER A 8 18.59 12.68 -7.68
C SER A 8 18.92 11.81 -8.90
N GLU A 9 19.21 10.51 -8.73
CA GLU A 9 19.60 9.63 -9.84
C GLU A 9 18.40 9.01 -10.58
N PRO A 10 18.26 9.23 -11.91
CA PRO A 10 17.12 8.74 -12.69
C PRO A 10 17.01 7.21 -12.78
N ASN A 11 18.13 6.50 -12.65
CA ASN A 11 18.22 5.05 -12.80
C ASN A 11 17.99 4.28 -11.50
N ASN A 12 17.89 4.98 -10.36
CA ASN A 12 17.76 4.36 -9.03
C ASN A 12 16.57 4.94 -8.23
N SER A 13 15.74 5.76 -8.88
CA SER A 13 14.63 6.48 -8.26
C SER A 13 13.28 6.08 -8.86
N ASN A 14 12.32 5.79 -7.98
CA ASN A 14 10.94 5.45 -8.33
C ASN A 14 10.18 6.67 -8.92
N TRP A 15 9.01 6.42 -9.54
CA TRP A 15 8.06 7.40 -10.08
C TRP A 15 7.70 8.54 -9.11
N LEU A 16 7.90 8.32 -7.80
CA LEU A 16 7.76 9.31 -6.73
C LEU A 16 8.61 10.58 -6.93
N ARG A 17 9.68 10.55 -7.75
CA ARG A 17 10.50 11.74 -8.07
C ARG A 17 9.74 12.87 -8.78
N PHE A 18 8.64 12.55 -9.45
CA PHE A 18 7.85 13.51 -10.22
C PHE A 18 6.77 14.22 -9.38
N ILE A 19 6.59 13.81 -8.13
CA ILE A 19 5.68 14.49 -7.21
C ILE A 19 6.42 15.67 -6.60
N ASN A 20 6.26 16.84 -7.21
CA ASN A 20 6.77 18.10 -6.67
C ASN A 20 6.09 18.40 -5.32
N CYS A 21 6.83 18.33 -4.22
CA CYS A 21 6.44 18.94 -2.95
C CYS A 21 6.88 20.41 -2.94
N PRO A 22 5.95 21.40 -2.90
CA PRO A 22 6.34 22.81 -2.92
C PRO A 22 7.08 23.23 -1.63
N ASN A 23 8.31 23.71 -1.79
CA ASN A 23 9.25 24.01 -0.72
C ASN A 23 9.08 25.40 -0.06
N THR A 24 7.97 26.13 -0.25
CA THR A 24 7.78 27.42 0.45
C THR A 24 6.33 27.65 0.91
N LEU A 25 6.16 28.11 2.15
CA LEU A 25 4.86 28.38 2.81
C LEU A 25 3.99 29.41 2.07
N SER A 26 4.59 30.37 1.36
CA SER A 26 3.89 31.47 0.69
C SER A 26 3.24 31.10 -0.65
N GLN A 27 3.61 29.97 -1.27
CA GLN A 27 2.96 29.47 -2.50
C GLN A 27 1.81 28.49 -2.21
N ARG A 28 1.58 28.11 -0.94
CA ARG A 28 0.60 27.09 -0.55
C ARG A 28 -0.84 27.53 -0.63
N ASN A 29 -1.19 28.80 -0.85
CA ASN A 29 -2.55 29.29 -0.58
C ASN A 29 -3.37 29.77 -1.79
N LEU A 30 -2.83 29.76 -3.03
CA LEU A 30 -3.59 30.16 -4.22
C LEU A 30 -3.88 29.02 -5.22
N VAL A 31 -3.14 27.91 -5.15
CA VAL A 31 -3.40 26.65 -5.89
C VAL A 31 -4.32 25.64 -5.15
N PRO A 32 -4.51 25.69 -3.81
CA PRO A 32 -5.37 24.77 -3.08
C PRO A 32 -6.81 24.67 -3.53
N LEU A 33 -7.52 25.77 -3.75
CA LEU A 33 -8.98 25.71 -3.87
C LEU A 33 -9.38 24.99 -5.17
N GLU A 34 -8.74 25.31 -6.29
CA GLU A 34 -8.99 24.58 -7.54
C GLU A 34 -8.52 23.13 -7.49
N TYR A 35 -7.41 22.84 -6.80
CA TYR A 35 -6.91 21.48 -6.62
C TYR A 35 -7.83 20.68 -5.70
N TYR A 36 -8.27 21.24 -4.57
CA TYR A 36 -9.21 20.65 -3.64
C TYR A 36 -10.58 20.47 -4.27
N GLU A 37 -11.06 21.39 -5.09
CA GLU A 37 -12.30 21.23 -5.87
C GLU A 37 -12.18 20.08 -6.88
N LYS A 38 -11.06 20.00 -7.62
CA LYS A 38 -10.79 18.90 -8.55
C LYS A 38 -10.71 17.56 -7.80
N VAL A 39 -9.94 17.50 -6.71
CA VAL A 39 -9.79 16.30 -5.88
C VAL A 39 -11.13 15.90 -5.27
N SER A 40 -11.92 16.86 -4.76
CA SER A 40 -13.25 16.59 -4.18
C SER A 40 -14.23 16.05 -5.23
N LYS A 41 -14.20 16.62 -6.45
CA LYS A 41 -15.02 16.16 -7.57
C LYS A 41 -14.70 14.71 -7.96
N PHE A 42 -13.41 14.36 -8.04
CA PHE A 42 -13.01 12.97 -8.31
C PHE A 42 -13.19 12.06 -7.10
N GLN A 43 -13.11 12.60 -5.87
CA GLN A 43 -13.30 11.85 -4.64
C GLN A 43 -14.69 11.23 -4.57
N GLU A 44 -15.75 11.98 -4.90
CA GLU A 44 -17.12 11.42 -4.97
C GLU A 44 -17.23 10.30 -6.01
N GLN A 45 -16.63 10.50 -7.18
CA GLN A 45 -16.60 9.48 -8.24
C GLN A 45 -15.84 8.22 -7.81
N TRP A 46 -14.70 8.37 -7.14
CA TRP A 46 -13.90 7.27 -6.61
C TRP A 46 -14.61 6.56 -5.46
N GLN A 47 -15.31 7.32 -4.60
CA GLN A 47 -16.17 6.77 -3.54
C GLN A 47 -17.33 5.94 -4.10
N GLN A 48 -17.79 6.21 -5.32
CA GLN A 48 -18.84 5.44 -5.96
C GLN A 48 -18.32 4.21 -6.72
N SER A 49 -17.02 4.15 -7.03
CA SER A 49 -16.42 3.03 -7.75
C SER A 49 -16.56 1.71 -7.00
N SER A 50 -17.32 0.78 -7.58
CA SER A 50 -17.46 -0.59 -7.07
C SER A 50 -16.11 -1.32 -7.05
N ILE A 51 -15.26 -1.06 -8.05
CA ILE A 51 -13.92 -1.64 -8.15
C ILE A 51 -13.07 -1.20 -6.96
N LEU A 52 -12.97 0.11 -6.70
CA LEU A 52 -12.15 0.61 -5.57
C LEU A 52 -12.65 0.07 -4.22
N LYS A 53 -13.97 -0.03 -4.03
CA LYS A 53 -14.55 -0.66 -2.84
C LYS A 53 -14.10 -2.12 -2.69
N GLN A 54 -14.15 -2.89 -3.78
CA GLN A 54 -13.70 -4.29 -3.76
C GLN A 54 -12.20 -4.41 -3.46
N MET A 55 -11.36 -3.57 -4.07
CA MET A 55 -9.92 -3.55 -3.80
C MET A 55 -9.63 -3.28 -2.30
N ILE A 56 -10.33 -2.30 -1.72
CA ILE A 56 -10.22 -1.98 -0.29
C ILE A 56 -10.66 -3.17 0.59
N ILE A 57 -11.77 -3.83 0.24
CA ILE A 57 -12.25 -5.02 0.95
C ILE A 57 -11.22 -6.16 0.88
N ARG A 58 -10.69 -6.46 -0.32
CA ARG A 58 -9.65 -7.48 -0.53
C ARG A 58 -8.40 -7.17 0.29
N TYR A 59 -7.98 -5.91 0.38
CA TYR A 59 -6.87 -5.49 1.24
C TYR A 59 -7.12 -5.74 2.73
N TYR A 60 -8.29 -5.38 3.26
CA TYR A 60 -8.62 -5.66 4.66
C TYR A 60 -8.67 -7.16 4.95
N ARG A 61 -9.24 -7.95 4.04
CA ARG A 61 -9.27 -9.42 4.15
C ARG A 61 -7.87 -10.02 4.11
N PHE A 62 -7.00 -9.55 3.21
CA PHE A 62 -5.60 -9.97 3.16
C PHE A 62 -4.85 -9.66 4.46
N ARG A 63 -5.06 -8.47 5.05
CA ARG A 63 -4.49 -8.16 6.37
C ARG A 63 -4.95 -9.12 7.47
N GLN A 64 -6.24 -9.46 7.49
CA GLN A 64 -6.77 -10.44 8.44
C GLN A 64 -6.20 -11.84 8.20
N LEU A 65 -6.05 -12.24 6.93
CA LEU A 65 -5.43 -13.49 6.53
C LEU A 65 -3.98 -13.55 7.02
N LYS A 66 -3.20 -12.49 6.81
CA LYS A 66 -1.82 -12.39 7.29
C LYS A 66 -1.73 -12.39 8.82
N ALA A 67 -2.73 -11.85 9.51
CA ALA A 67 -2.78 -11.82 10.97
C ALA A 67 -3.10 -13.19 11.59
N SER A 68 -3.83 -14.04 10.87
CA SER A 68 -4.20 -15.38 11.36
C SER A 68 -3.18 -16.47 11.06
N HIS A 69 -2.11 -16.14 10.34
CA HIS A 69 -1.06 -17.08 9.97
C HIS A 69 0.26 -16.76 10.68
N PRO A 70 1.14 -17.76 10.85
CA PRO A 70 2.47 -17.54 11.41
C PRO A 70 3.24 -16.43 10.70
N THR A 71 4.00 -15.69 11.48
CA THR A 71 4.79 -14.53 11.04
C THR A 71 5.84 -14.86 9.96
N ASN A 72 6.34 -16.09 9.96
CA ASN A 72 7.32 -16.62 9.02
C ASN A 72 6.69 -17.12 7.71
N LEU A 73 5.37 -17.23 7.63
CA LEU A 73 4.69 -17.58 6.38
C LEU A 73 4.70 -16.38 5.44
N LEU A 74 5.28 -16.59 4.25
CA LEU A 74 5.24 -15.60 3.18
C LEU A 74 3.86 -15.63 2.55
N LEU A 75 3.17 -14.49 2.60
CA LEU A 75 1.92 -14.25 1.86
C LEU A 75 2.14 -13.00 1.02
N VAL A 76 1.86 -13.13 -0.26
CA VAL A 76 2.09 -12.08 -1.27
C VAL A 76 0.75 -11.55 -1.77
N PRO A 77 0.56 -10.22 -1.85
CA PRO A 77 -0.69 -9.64 -2.31
C PRO A 77 -0.83 -9.74 -3.83
N THR A 78 -2.06 -9.75 -4.33
CA THR A 78 -2.37 -9.45 -5.74
C THR A 78 -2.15 -7.96 -6.04
N LEU A 79 -2.05 -7.59 -7.32
CA LEU A 79 -1.76 -6.21 -7.74
C LEU A 79 -2.74 -5.17 -7.16
N ASP A 80 -4.02 -5.50 -7.10
CA ASP A 80 -5.04 -4.60 -6.59
C ASP A 80 -4.91 -4.34 -5.08
N ILE A 81 -4.61 -5.39 -4.32
CA ILE A 81 -4.31 -5.34 -2.88
C ILE A 81 -3.04 -4.53 -2.64
N GLU A 82 -2.02 -4.74 -3.47
CA GLU A 82 -0.73 -4.05 -3.41
C GLU A 82 -0.88 -2.53 -3.60
N ILE A 83 -1.70 -2.09 -4.56
CA ILE A 83 -2.00 -0.66 -4.78
C ILE A 83 -2.62 -0.03 -3.53
N VAL A 84 -3.58 -0.71 -2.89
CA VAL A 84 -4.22 -0.20 -1.66
C VAL A 84 -3.25 -0.19 -0.49
N TRP A 85 -2.39 -1.21 -0.38
CA TRP A 85 -1.36 -1.26 0.66
C TRP A 85 -0.37 -0.11 0.50
N GLN A 86 0.17 0.12 -0.70
CA GLN A 86 1.06 1.26 -0.95
C GLN A 86 0.38 2.59 -0.61
N THR A 87 -0.91 2.72 -0.90
CA THR A 87 -1.69 3.90 -0.51
C THR A 87 -1.74 4.08 1.02
N HIS A 88 -1.88 2.99 1.78
CA HIS A 88 -1.86 3.01 3.24
C HIS A 88 -0.48 3.39 3.80
N LEU A 89 0.62 2.98 3.14
CA LEU A 89 1.99 3.34 3.54
C LEU A 89 2.25 4.85 3.49
N PHE A 90 1.55 5.63 2.64
CA PHE A 90 1.65 7.10 2.63
C PHE A 90 1.07 7.76 3.89
N ARG A 91 0.39 7.02 4.77
CA ARG A 91 -0.12 7.50 6.05
C ARG A 91 0.59 6.77 7.19
N PRO A 92 1.88 7.04 7.44
CA PRO A 92 2.73 6.21 8.31
C PRO A 92 2.21 6.08 9.74
N GLU A 93 1.65 7.15 10.32
CA GLU A 93 1.07 7.12 11.66
C GLU A 93 -0.11 6.14 11.76
N ILE A 94 -1.00 6.17 10.77
CA ILE A 94 -2.18 5.30 10.72
C ILE A 94 -1.75 3.87 10.41
N TYR A 95 -0.85 3.68 9.44
CA TYR A 95 -0.29 2.39 9.10
C TYR A 95 0.35 1.72 10.32
N GLN A 96 1.17 2.45 11.06
CA GLN A 96 1.80 1.97 12.28
C GLN A 96 0.75 1.57 13.33
N ALA A 97 -0.21 2.44 13.62
CA ALA A 97 -1.26 2.15 14.60
C ALA A 97 -2.05 0.88 14.23
N ASP A 98 -2.40 0.75 12.94
CA ASP A 98 -3.12 -0.39 12.40
C ASP A 98 -2.31 -1.69 12.44
N CYS A 99 -1.01 -1.60 12.15
CA CYS A 99 -0.09 -2.72 12.25
C CYS A 99 0.09 -3.19 13.69
N ILE A 100 0.31 -2.27 14.62
CA ILE A 100 0.43 -2.60 16.05
C ILE A 100 -0.86 -3.21 16.58
N ARG A 101 -2.02 -2.68 16.19
CA ARG A 101 -3.33 -3.20 16.59
C ARG A 101 -3.56 -4.63 16.12
N LEU A 102 -3.21 -4.94 14.87
CA LEU A 102 -3.56 -6.22 14.24
C LEU A 102 -2.46 -7.28 14.36
N PHE A 103 -1.19 -6.89 14.26
CA PHE A 103 -0.04 -7.79 14.19
C PHE A 103 0.91 -7.67 15.39
N ARG A 104 0.72 -6.69 16.28
CA ARG A 104 1.65 -6.35 17.39
C ARG A 104 3.05 -5.93 16.94
N ARG A 105 3.24 -5.69 15.65
CA ARG A 105 4.49 -5.27 15.02
C ARG A 105 4.21 -4.54 13.71
N ILE A 106 5.17 -3.77 13.24
CA ILE A 106 5.11 -3.15 11.91
C ILE A 106 5.46 -4.20 10.86
N ILE A 107 4.66 -4.28 9.80
CA ILE A 107 4.96 -5.13 8.65
C ILE A 107 5.81 -4.31 7.68
N ASP A 108 7.05 -4.74 7.47
CA ASP A 108 7.94 -4.11 6.50
C ASP A 108 7.58 -4.58 5.09
N HIS A 109 7.21 -3.63 4.24
CA HIS A 109 6.85 -3.86 2.85
C HIS A 109 8.06 -4.32 2.01
N LYS A 110 9.27 -3.87 2.35
CA LYS A 110 10.50 -4.17 1.61
C LYS A 110 10.85 -5.64 1.55
N LEU A 111 10.41 -6.41 2.56
CA LEU A 111 10.63 -7.86 2.62
C LEU A 111 10.00 -8.62 1.45
N LEU A 112 9.05 -8.01 0.73
CA LEU A 112 8.42 -8.63 -0.44
C LEU A 112 9.16 -8.34 -1.76
N ALA A 113 10.03 -7.33 -1.81
CA ALA A 113 10.54 -6.79 -3.07
C ALA A 113 11.87 -7.41 -3.52
N ASN A 114 12.90 -7.43 -2.65
CA ASN A 114 14.28 -7.52 -3.14
C ASN A 114 15.04 -8.80 -2.74
N ASP A 115 14.64 -9.50 -1.69
CA ASP A 115 15.46 -10.56 -1.08
C ASP A 115 14.89 -11.98 -1.26
N ILE A 116 13.80 -12.13 -2.01
CA ILE A 116 13.09 -13.41 -2.17
C ILE A 116 13.19 -13.87 -3.63
N GLU A 117 13.65 -15.10 -3.83
CA GLU A 117 13.73 -15.75 -5.12
C GLU A 117 12.35 -15.85 -5.79
N ASP A 118 12.29 -15.66 -7.11
CA ASP A 118 11.02 -15.60 -7.85
C ASP A 118 10.18 -16.87 -7.72
N PHE A 119 10.83 -18.05 -7.59
CA PHE A 119 10.13 -19.31 -7.37
C PHE A 119 9.37 -19.33 -6.03
N LEU A 120 9.95 -18.74 -4.97
CA LEU A 120 9.31 -18.65 -3.65
C LEU A 120 8.14 -17.67 -3.67
N LYS A 121 8.24 -16.60 -4.47
CA LYS A 121 7.13 -15.65 -4.67
C LYS A 121 5.95 -16.32 -5.37
N GLU A 122 6.21 -17.12 -6.41
CA GLU A 122 5.17 -17.87 -7.12
C GLU A 122 4.47 -18.87 -6.19
N GLN A 123 5.23 -19.66 -5.42
CA GLN A 123 4.63 -20.58 -4.45
C GLN A 123 3.82 -19.84 -3.38
N ALA A 124 4.36 -18.75 -2.83
CA ALA A 124 3.65 -17.94 -1.85
C ALA A 124 2.39 -17.29 -2.43
N PHE A 125 2.37 -16.99 -3.72
CA PHE A 125 1.18 -16.49 -4.41
C PHE A 125 0.10 -17.56 -4.46
N GLN A 126 0.45 -18.77 -4.87
CA GLN A 126 -0.46 -19.91 -4.89
C GLN A 126 -1.01 -20.21 -3.48
N ASP A 127 -0.14 -20.23 -2.48
CA ASP A 127 -0.52 -20.42 -1.07
C ASP A 127 -1.48 -19.31 -0.62
N THR A 128 -1.19 -18.04 -0.97
CA THR A 128 -2.05 -16.91 -0.62
C THR A 128 -3.43 -17.05 -1.25
N CYS A 129 -3.52 -17.40 -2.53
CA CYS A 129 -4.79 -17.63 -3.23
C CYS A 129 -5.57 -18.76 -2.56
N GLN A 130 -4.92 -19.87 -2.26
CA GLN A 130 -5.56 -21.02 -1.61
C GLN A 130 -6.10 -20.66 -0.22
N PHE A 131 -5.31 -20.00 0.63
CA PHE A 131 -5.77 -19.60 1.96
C PHE A 131 -6.87 -18.54 1.91
N TYR A 132 -6.82 -17.65 0.92
CA TYR A 132 -7.83 -16.63 0.72
C TYR A 132 -9.16 -17.26 0.29
N GLU A 133 -9.15 -18.18 -0.68
CA GLU A 133 -10.32 -18.92 -1.15
C GLU A 133 -10.94 -19.77 -0.03
N GLN A 134 -10.11 -20.50 0.73
CA GLN A 134 -10.59 -21.28 1.87
C GLN A 134 -11.30 -20.45 2.94
N ARG A 135 -10.85 -19.22 3.16
CA ARG A 135 -11.38 -18.35 4.23
C ARG A 135 -12.58 -17.51 3.78
N PHE A 136 -12.56 -17.02 2.54
CA PHE A 136 -13.51 -16.02 2.06
C PHE A 136 -14.40 -16.51 0.91
N GLY A 137 -14.11 -17.69 0.33
CA GLY A 137 -14.88 -18.26 -0.78
C GLY A 137 -14.73 -17.52 -2.11
N GLU A 138 -13.63 -16.78 -2.28
CA GLU A 138 -13.36 -15.93 -3.45
C GLU A 138 -11.92 -16.17 -3.94
N GLN A 139 -11.68 -16.02 -5.25
CA GLN A 139 -10.36 -16.09 -5.88
C GLN A 139 -9.72 -14.69 -6.07
#